data_AF-A0A519LDL2-F1
#
_entry.id   AF-A0A519LDL2-F1
#
_cell.length_a   1.000
_cell.length_b   1.000
_cell.length_c   1.000
_cell.angle_alpha   90.00
_cell.angle_beta   90.00
_cell.angle_gamma   90.00
#
_symmetry.space_group_name_H-M   'P 1'
#
loop_
_entity.id
_entity.type
_entity.pdbx_description
1 polymer ?
#
loop_
_entity_poly.entity_id
_entity_poly.type
_entity_poly.pdbx_seq_one_letter_code
_entity_poly.pdbx_strand_id
1 'polypeptide(L)'
;MTAVVPSLFKGIALVIDNEIGGEGQIDEILADIRAGGGHYVSMAALPAHDYDLDHFDRVAFFIMDWNLLGEPGLPMTSELEKENVVQNIAFLKRLAKSRHAPVFIFTNNEPADVVAELETDEELSRSVKDQHILVRSKSEVVGKLYEVLEQYAANIPSVLTLKTWERAYHSAANELFIDLHNKTPYWPVMMWQTFSTDDVPQEFEMIRLINRLVESRIGPMGLDLSAFLPQLEEHARKDEGDYRQSMYRVLEGERFLRNERLTDKIFAPGDVFCFPRAGGVSSYYINIRAECDCLHGSDDTELYLLRAKEVPDAEKQINREFGNFTNEKDNEAIIYAMFGGATFSVKFKELKIMKVKNIEQGASRIGRLLPPFLTRVQQRYAAYIQRPGLPRIPAAMHVEEEAA
;
A
#
# COMPACT_ATOMS: atom_id res chain seq x y z
N MET A 1 -7.31 -8.98 38.66
CA MET A 1 -7.13 -9.29 37.23
C MET A 1 -5.85 -8.60 36.80
N THR A 2 -4.89 -9.34 36.26
CA THR A 2 -3.65 -8.77 35.70
C THR A 2 -4.01 -7.98 34.45
N ALA A 3 -3.79 -6.66 34.46
CA ALA A 3 -4.03 -5.80 33.31
C ALA A 3 -3.25 -6.32 32.09
N VAL A 4 -3.91 -6.42 30.94
CA VAL A 4 -3.25 -6.72 29.67
C VAL A 4 -2.32 -5.56 29.36
N VAL A 5 -1.01 -5.83 29.28
CA VAL A 5 -0.03 -4.80 28.90
C VAL A 5 -0.16 -4.56 27.40
N PRO A 6 -0.48 -3.33 26.95
CA PRO A 6 -0.65 -3.04 25.52
C PRO A 6 0.62 -3.36 24.74
N SER A 7 0.50 -4.13 23.66
CA SER A 7 1.63 -4.63 22.90
C SER A 7 1.67 -4.05 21.48
N LEU A 8 0.51 -3.87 20.86
CA LEU A 8 0.33 -3.41 19.48
C LEU A 8 -0.18 -1.97 19.39
N PHE A 9 -1.15 -1.60 20.23
CA PHE A 9 -1.75 -0.26 20.23
C PHE A 9 -1.00 0.69 21.16
N LYS A 10 0.20 1.11 20.72
CA LYS A 10 1.03 2.10 21.42
C LYS A 10 1.04 3.42 20.67
N GLY A 11 0.82 4.52 21.38
CA GLY A 11 0.81 5.89 20.85
C GLY A 11 -0.35 6.70 21.41
N ILE A 12 -0.68 7.80 20.74
CA ILE A 12 -1.79 8.67 21.14
C ILE A 12 -3.09 8.16 20.50
N ALA A 13 -4.13 7.98 21.30
CA ALA A 13 -5.49 7.74 20.82
C ALA A 13 -6.21 9.08 20.58
N LEU A 14 -6.93 9.22 19.48
CA LEU A 14 -7.91 10.31 19.33
C LEU A 14 -9.28 9.78 19.76
N VAL A 15 -9.92 10.43 20.73
CA VAL A 15 -11.23 10.03 21.24
C VAL A 15 -12.23 11.13 20.93
N ILE A 16 -13.27 10.81 20.15
CA ILE A 16 -14.33 11.74 19.76
C ILE A 16 -15.65 11.26 20.37
N ASP A 17 -16.12 11.96 21.39
CA ASP A 17 -17.34 11.59 22.13
C ASP A 17 -17.87 12.84 22.86
N ASN A 18 -19.16 13.11 22.72
CA ASN A 18 -19.83 14.29 23.29
C ASN A 18 -20.15 14.14 24.80
N GLU A 19 -20.00 12.95 25.38
CA GLU A 19 -20.22 12.66 26.80
C GLU A 19 -18.95 12.76 27.66
N ILE A 20 -17.80 13.12 27.07
CA ILE A 20 -16.51 13.21 27.79
C ILE A 20 -16.59 14.24 28.93
N GLY A 21 -16.19 13.82 30.13
CA GLY A 21 -16.27 14.64 31.34
C GLY A 21 -17.66 14.66 31.98
N GLY A 22 -18.60 13.87 31.49
CA GLY A 22 -19.96 13.71 32.00
C GLY A 22 -20.13 12.61 33.07
N GLU A 23 -19.04 11.95 33.49
CA GLU A 23 -19.04 10.77 34.39
C GLU A 23 -19.75 9.55 33.76
N GLY A 24 -19.49 9.31 32.48
CA GLY A 24 -20.07 8.21 31.69
C GLY A 24 -19.09 7.07 31.40
N GLN A 25 -19.57 6.06 30.66
CA GLN A 25 -18.75 4.91 30.26
C GLN A 25 -17.52 5.30 29.44
N ILE A 26 -17.59 6.40 28.69
CA ILE A 26 -16.43 6.92 27.95
C ILE A 26 -15.30 7.37 28.89
N ASP A 27 -15.61 7.97 30.04
CA ASP A 27 -14.59 8.38 31.01
C ASP A 27 -13.86 7.17 31.62
N GLU A 28 -14.56 6.04 31.77
CA GLU A 28 -13.94 4.76 32.16
C GLU A 28 -13.03 4.22 31.06
N ILE A 29 -13.42 4.30 29.78
CA ILE A 29 -12.56 3.93 28.64
C ILE A 29 -11.31 4.84 28.61
N LEU A 30 -11.47 6.14 28.86
CA LEU A 30 -10.35 7.08 28.97
C LEU A 30 -9.43 6.74 30.16
N ALA A 31 -9.99 6.26 31.27
CA ALA A 31 -9.23 5.75 32.40
C ALA A 31 -8.45 4.47 32.04
N ASP A 32 -9.04 3.56 31.28
CA ASP A 32 -8.35 2.36 30.77
C ASP A 32 -7.15 2.72 29.90
N ILE A 33 -7.27 3.72 29.00
CA ILE A 33 -6.16 4.20 28.18
C ILE A 33 -4.98 4.61 29.07
N ARG A 34 -5.25 5.43 30.09
CA ARG A 34 -4.23 5.92 31.03
C ARG A 34 -3.64 4.78 31.87
N ALA A 35 -4.48 3.86 32.35
CA ALA A 35 -4.05 2.72 33.15
C ALA A 35 -3.12 1.78 32.36
N GLY A 36 -3.33 1.65 31.05
CA GLY A 36 -2.42 0.92 30.16
C GLY A 36 -1.14 1.69 29.77
N GLY A 37 -0.93 2.90 30.30
CA GLY A 37 0.23 3.74 30.00
C GLY A 37 0.11 4.54 28.68
N GLY A 38 -1.08 4.59 28.08
CA GLY A 38 -1.36 5.36 26.89
C GLY A 38 -1.73 6.81 27.18
N HIS A 39 -1.76 7.62 26.12
CA HIS A 39 -2.25 9.00 26.15
C HIS A 39 -3.37 9.17 25.11
N TYR A 40 -4.25 10.14 25.34
CA TYR A 40 -5.30 10.46 24.41
C TYR A 40 -5.48 11.97 24.21
N VAL A 41 -6.04 12.33 23.07
CA VAL A 41 -6.59 13.65 22.77
C VAL A 41 -8.11 13.50 22.67
N SER A 42 -8.86 14.32 23.40
CA SER A 42 -10.32 14.29 23.44
C SER A 42 -10.92 15.38 22.57
N MET A 43 -12.00 15.06 21.85
CA MET A 43 -12.83 15.99 21.11
C MET A 43 -14.31 15.72 21.42
N ALA A 44 -15.08 16.76 21.70
CA ALA A 44 -16.50 16.63 21.99
C ALA A 44 -17.37 16.50 20.72
N ALA A 45 -16.82 16.80 19.56
CA ALA A 45 -17.52 16.79 18.28
C ALA A 45 -16.55 16.45 17.15
N LEU A 46 -17.11 16.07 16.00
CA LEU A 46 -16.34 15.87 14.77
C LEU A 46 -15.61 17.17 14.37
N PRO A 47 -14.38 17.07 13.84
CA PRO A 47 -13.71 18.23 13.25
C PRO A 47 -14.51 18.78 12.06
N ALA A 48 -14.46 20.10 11.87
CA ALA A 48 -15.11 20.77 10.76
C ALA A 48 -14.70 20.19 9.39
N HIS A 49 -15.54 20.42 8.37
CA HIS A 49 -15.30 19.88 7.03
C HIS A 49 -13.98 20.37 6.41
N ASP A 50 -13.54 21.58 6.76
CA ASP A 50 -12.30 22.22 6.30
C ASP A 50 -11.11 22.00 7.24
N TYR A 51 -11.29 21.28 8.35
CA TYR A 51 -10.20 20.94 9.26
C TYR A 51 -9.15 20.07 8.56
N ASP A 52 -7.89 20.42 8.73
CA ASP A 52 -6.75 19.68 8.20
C ASP A 52 -6.49 18.40 9.01
N LEU A 53 -6.84 17.26 8.43
CA LEU A 53 -6.69 15.96 9.08
C LEU A 53 -5.23 15.50 9.19
N ASP A 54 -4.26 16.19 8.58
CA ASP A 54 -2.84 15.89 8.72
C ASP A 54 -2.35 16.13 10.16
N HIS A 55 -3.06 16.94 10.93
CA HIS A 55 -2.85 17.06 12.38
C HIS A 55 -3.04 15.72 13.14
N PHE A 56 -3.65 14.71 12.51
CA PHE A 56 -3.83 13.37 13.08
C PHE A 56 -2.82 12.33 12.57
N ASP A 57 -1.79 12.70 11.78
CA ASP A 57 -0.82 11.76 11.18
C ASP A 57 -0.22 10.76 12.19
N ARG A 58 0.04 11.22 13.43
CA ARG A 58 0.67 10.44 14.50
C ARG A 58 -0.31 9.84 15.52
N VAL A 59 -1.61 9.95 15.28
CA VAL A 59 -2.60 9.21 16.05
C VAL A 59 -2.46 7.72 15.74
N ALA A 60 -2.35 6.90 16.78
CA ALA A 60 -2.15 5.47 16.64
C ALA A 60 -3.45 4.74 16.27
N PHE A 61 -4.58 5.21 16.80
CA PHE A 61 -5.92 4.70 16.53
C PHE A 61 -6.99 5.71 16.99
N PHE A 62 -8.21 5.54 16.46
CA PHE A 62 -9.34 6.43 16.70
C PHE A 62 -10.41 5.70 17.51
N ILE A 63 -10.94 6.35 18.54
CA ILE A 63 -12.15 5.94 19.25
C ILE A 63 -13.21 7.00 18.98
N MET A 64 -14.40 6.59 18.57
CA MET A 64 -15.49 7.50 18.22
C MET A 64 -16.80 6.97 18.83
N ASP A 65 -17.63 7.85 19.38
CA ASP A 65 -19.05 7.53 19.58
C ASP A 65 -19.81 7.69 18.26
N TRP A 66 -20.87 6.91 18.08
CA TRP A 66 -21.76 7.07 16.96
C TRP A 66 -22.70 8.27 17.14
N ASN A 67 -23.10 8.60 18.38
CA ASN A 67 -24.13 9.61 18.64
C ASN A 67 -23.55 10.99 19.03
N LEU A 68 -22.90 11.67 18.08
CA LEU A 68 -22.16 12.90 18.37
C LEU A 68 -23.01 14.17 18.34
N LEU A 69 -24.16 14.18 17.67
CA LEU A 69 -25.05 15.35 17.60
C LEU A 69 -26.15 15.38 18.66
N GLY A 70 -26.35 14.28 19.39
CA GLY A 70 -27.38 14.19 20.44
C GLY A 70 -27.02 14.97 21.69
N GLU A 71 -28.03 15.35 22.47
CA GLU A 71 -27.80 15.76 23.86
C GLU A 71 -27.56 14.51 24.72
N PRO A 72 -26.52 14.49 25.59
CA PRO A 72 -26.24 13.35 26.46
C PRO A 72 -27.47 12.87 27.25
N GLY A 73 -27.80 11.58 27.12
CA GLY A 73 -28.92 10.95 27.82
C GLY A 73 -30.33 11.24 27.26
N LEU A 74 -30.46 11.97 26.15
CA LEU A 74 -31.75 12.22 25.48
C LEU A 74 -31.80 11.56 24.09
N PRO A 75 -32.94 10.94 23.71
CA PRO A 75 -33.11 10.40 22.38
C PRO A 75 -33.10 11.53 21.34
N MET A 76 -32.38 11.31 20.24
CA MET A 76 -32.35 12.25 19.12
C MET A 76 -33.68 12.26 18.37
N THR A 77 -33.97 13.36 17.66
CA THR A 77 -35.07 13.38 16.70
C THR A 77 -34.66 12.66 15.43
N SER A 78 -35.62 12.10 14.68
CA SER A 78 -35.34 11.34 13.46
C SER A 78 -34.63 12.15 12.35
N GLU A 79 -34.76 13.48 12.37
CA GLU A 79 -34.04 14.38 11.47
C GLU A 79 -32.57 14.53 11.90
N LEU A 80 -32.32 14.68 13.20
CA LEU A 80 -30.99 14.81 13.77
C LEU A 80 -30.19 13.50 13.70
N GLU A 81 -30.86 12.36 13.87
CA GLU A 81 -30.27 11.02 13.68
C GLU A 81 -29.73 10.87 12.25
N LYS A 82 -30.53 11.24 11.24
CA LYS A 82 -30.10 11.17 9.83
C LYS A 82 -28.92 12.09 9.56
N GLU A 83 -28.95 13.30 10.10
CA GLU A 83 -27.84 14.24 9.96
C GLU A 83 -26.56 13.70 10.62
N ASN A 84 -26.68 13.13 11.82
CA ASN A 84 -25.58 12.52 12.55
C ASN A 84 -24.91 11.39 11.74
N VAL A 85 -25.71 10.48 11.17
CA VAL A 85 -25.20 9.40 10.31
C VAL A 85 -24.46 9.96 9.09
N VAL A 86 -25.03 10.96 8.41
CA VAL A 86 -24.41 11.60 7.24
C VAL A 86 -23.07 12.23 7.61
N GLN A 87 -22.99 12.95 8.73
CA GLN A 87 -21.75 13.60 9.19
C GLN A 87 -20.67 12.58 9.58
N ASN A 88 -21.04 11.51 10.29
CA ASN A 88 -20.13 10.43 10.67
C ASN A 88 -19.54 9.73 9.44
N ILE A 89 -20.38 9.36 8.47
CA ILE A 89 -19.94 8.72 7.22
C ILE A 89 -19.00 9.65 6.45
N ALA A 90 -19.36 10.94 6.32
CA ALA A 90 -18.52 11.92 5.63
C ALA A 90 -17.14 12.07 6.31
N PHE A 91 -17.09 12.10 7.64
CA PHE A 91 -15.85 12.15 8.39
C PHE A 91 -15.00 10.89 8.19
N LEU A 92 -15.58 9.69 8.32
CA LEU A 92 -14.86 8.44 8.15
C LEU A 92 -14.25 8.30 6.74
N LYS A 93 -14.97 8.75 5.70
CA LYS A 93 -14.46 8.78 4.32
C LYS A 93 -13.30 9.76 4.13
N ARG A 94 -13.36 10.93 4.77
CA ARG A 94 -12.23 11.88 4.77
C ARG A 94 -11.03 11.29 5.50
N LEU A 95 -11.27 10.67 6.66
CA LEU A 95 -10.22 10.05 7.47
C LEU A 95 -9.53 8.90 6.73
N ALA A 96 -10.28 8.02 6.06
CA ALA A 96 -9.72 6.91 5.30
C ALA A 96 -8.81 7.35 4.13
N LYS A 97 -9.00 8.57 3.61
CA LYS A 97 -8.16 9.15 2.55
C LYS A 97 -6.86 9.74 3.09
N SER A 98 -6.87 10.29 4.30
CA SER A 98 -5.68 10.88 4.92
C SER A 98 -4.86 9.87 5.74
N ARG A 99 -5.51 8.93 6.42
CA ARG A 99 -4.85 8.01 7.35
C ARG A 99 -5.43 6.60 7.29
N HIS A 100 -4.55 5.63 7.07
CA HIS A 100 -4.87 4.22 7.26
C HIS A 100 -4.54 3.81 8.71
N ALA A 101 -5.46 4.08 9.63
CA ALA A 101 -5.37 3.67 11.04
C ALA A 101 -6.69 3.00 11.50
N PRO A 102 -6.64 2.05 12.45
CA PRO A 102 -7.84 1.41 12.96
C PRO A 102 -8.80 2.41 13.62
N VAL A 103 -10.10 2.27 13.31
CA VAL A 103 -11.18 3.07 13.88
C VAL A 103 -12.08 2.18 14.72
N PHE A 104 -12.31 2.59 15.96
CA PHE A 104 -13.14 1.91 16.94
C PHE A 104 -14.36 2.77 17.23
N ILE A 105 -15.54 2.30 16.83
CA ILE A 105 -16.82 2.93 17.17
C ILE A 105 -17.35 2.25 18.42
N PHE A 106 -17.33 2.97 19.54
CA PHE A 106 -17.87 2.50 20.82
C PHE A 106 -19.13 3.28 21.14
N THR A 107 -20.28 2.62 21.04
CA THR A 107 -21.58 3.28 21.05
C THR A 107 -22.50 2.74 22.15
N ASN A 108 -23.47 3.55 22.57
CA ASN A 108 -24.60 3.10 23.40
C ASN A 108 -25.75 2.51 22.56
N ASN A 109 -25.71 2.66 21.23
CA ASN A 109 -26.70 2.06 20.33
C ASN A 109 -26.43 0.57 20.14
N GLU A 110 -27.39 -0.14 19.57
CA GLU A 110 -27.20 -1.52 19.14
C GLU A 110 -26.11 -1.57 18.04
N PRO A 111 -24.98 -2.28 18.24
CA PRO A 111 -23.87 -2.29 17.28
C PRO A 111 -24.28 -2.76 15.88
N ALA A 112 -25.28 -3.66 15.79
CA ALA A 112 -25.78 -4.17 14.52
C ALA A 112 -26.43 -3.08 13.65
N ASP A 113 -27.09 -2.10 14.27
CA ASP A 113 -27.75 -1.00 13.55
C ASP A 113 -26.70 -0.05 12.96
N VAL A 114 -25.67 0.29 13.74
CA VAL A 114 -24.55 1.13 13.28
C VAL A 114 -23.79 0.45 12.14
N VAL A 115 -23.56 -0.87 12.23
CA VAL A 115 -22.97 -1.65 11.15
C VAL A 115 -23.84 -1.58 9.89
N ALA A 116 -25.16 -1.77 10.01
CA ALA A 116 -26.08 -1.70 8.88
C ALA A 116 -26.05 -0.32 8.20
N GLU A 117 -25.99 0.77 8.98
CA GLU A 117 -25.86 2.14 8.47
C GLU A 117 -24.55 2.34 7.69
N LEU A 118 -23.42 1.92 8.26
CA LEU A 118 -22.12 2.01 7.59
C LEU A 118 -22.05 1.17 6.30
N GLU A 119 -22.72 0.02 6.27
CA GLU A 119 -22.77 -0.86 5.10
C GLU A 119 -23.56 -0.27 3.93
N THR A 120 -24.40 0.75 4.16
CA THR A 120 -25.13 1.45 3.09
C THR A 120 -24.24 2.32 2.20
N ASP A 121 -23.07 2.76 2.68
CA ASP A 121 -22.10 3.51 1.88
C ASP A 121 -21.10 2.56 1.21
N GLU A 122 -20.95 2.66 -0.11
CA GLU A 122 -20.10 1.75 -0.90
C GLU A 122 -18.61 1.79 -0.52
N GLU A 123 -18.09 2.95 -0.09
CA GLU A 123 -16.68 3.12 0.30
C GLU A 123 -16.41 2.52 1.69
N LEU A 124 -17.35 2.69 2.64
CA LEU A 124 -17.22 2.18 3.99
C LEU A 124 -17.67 0.72 4.16
N SER A 125 -18.57 0.21 3.30
CA SER A 125 -19.08 -1.17 3.37
C SER A 125 -17.95 -2.20 3.39
N ARG A 126 -16.89 -2.00 2.59
CA ARG A 126 -15.69 -2.86 2.62
C ARG A 126 -14.91 -2.68 3.92
N SER A 127 -14.73 -1.46 4.39
CA SER A 127 -14.02 -1.17 5.63
C SER A 127 -14.67 -1.83 6.85
N VAL A 128 -16.00 -1.99 6.85
CA VAL A 128 -16.72 -2.71 7.92
C VAL A 128 -16.62 -4.22 7.74
N LYS A 129 -16.83 -4.73 6.52
CA LYS A 129 -16.74 -6.17 6.21
C LYS A 129 -15.35 -6.75 6.45
N ASP A 130 -14.32 -5.99 6.06
CA ASP A 130 -12.91 -6.30 6.27
C ASP A 130 -12.42 -5.90 7.67
N GLN A 131 -13.36 -5.47 8.54
CA GLN A 131 -13.15 -5.11 9.93
C GLN A 131 -12.09 -4.03 10.15
N HIS A 132 -11.85 -3.11 9.21
CA HIS A 132 -11.04 -1.91 9.45
C HIS A 132 -11.72 -0.92 10.41
N ILE A 133 -13.05 -0.96 10.47
CA ILE A 133 -13.85 -0.25 11.47
C ILE A 133 -14.46 -1.30 12.41
N LEU A 134 -14.13 -1.24 13.70
CA LEU A 134 -14.71 -2.12 14.71
C LEU A 134 -15.84 -1.38 15.43
N VAL A 135 -17.04 -1.97 15.44
CA VAL A 135 -18.20 -1.44 16.19
C VAL A 135 -18.48 -2.33 17.41
N ARG A 136 -18.58 -1.73 18.60
CA ARG A 136 -18.91 -2.42 19.87
C ARG A 136 -19.77 -1.53 20.77
N SER A 137 -20.49 -2.16 21.69
CA SER A 137 -21.19 -1.43 22.75
C SER A 137 -20.18 -0.87 23.76
N LYS A 138 -20.39 0.34 24.30
CA LYS A 138 -19.51 0.91 25.34
C LYS A 138 -19.44 -0.03 26.56
N SER A 139 -20.56 -0.63 26.94
CA SER A 139 -20.65 -1.60 28.05
C SER A 139 -19.77 -2.86 27.90
N GLU A 140 -19.46 -3.30 26.68
CA GLU A 140 -18.58 -4.45 26.45
C GLU A 140 -17.09 -4.11 26.60
N VAL A 141 -16.74 -2.83 26.44
CA VAL A 141 -15.36 -2.36 26.34
C VAL A 141 -14.84 -1.84 27.69
N VAL A 142 -15.72 -1.27 28.51
CA VAL A 142 -15.37 -0.72 29.84
C VAL A 142 -14.61 -1.74 30.69
N GLY A 143 -13.43 -1.34 31.19
CA GLY A 143 -12.54 -2.16 32.01
C GLY A 143 -11.76 -3.21 31.23
N LYS A 144 -11.92 -3.27 29.90
CA LYS A 144 -11.34 -4.29 29.01
C LYS A 144 -10.81 -3.72 27.70
N LEU A 145 -10.62 -2.40 27.59
CA LEU A 145 -10.25 -1.74 26.34
C LEU A 145 -9.12 -2.46 25.59
N TYR A 146 -7.96 -2.64 26.23
CA TYR A 146 -6.81 -3.25 25.56
C TYR A 146 -6.98 -4.74 25.28
N GLU A 147 -7.83 -5.45 26.04
CA GLU A 147 -8.20 -6.83 25.69
C GLU A 147 -8.96 -6.83 24.35
N VAL A 148 -9.94 -5.94 24.19
CA VAL A 148 -10.72 -5.80 22.95
C VAL A 148 -9.81 -5.40 21.78
N LEU A 149 -8.92 -4.42 21.97
CA LEU A 149 -8.01 -3.96 20.93
C LEU A 149 -7.02 -5.05 20.49
N GLU A 150 -6.38 -5.75 21.43
CA GLU A 150 -5.41 -6.80 21.11
C GLU A 150 -6.10 -8.02 20.49
N GLN A 151 -7.29 -8.41 20.97
CA GLN A 151 -8.10 -9.46 20.33
C GLN A 151 -8.50 -9.08 18.91
N TYR A 152 -8.88 -7.83 18.68
CA TYR A 152 -9.18 -7.32 17.35
C TYR A 152 -7.98 -7.46 16.40
N ALA A 153 -6.79 -6.99 16.80
CA ALA A 153 -5.59 -7.13 15.98
C ALA A 153 -5.17 -8.59 15.78
N ALA A 154 -5.36 -9.45 16.79
CA ALA A 154 -5.09 -10.88 16.69
C ALA A 154 -6.02 -11.63 15.72
N ASN A 155 -7.16 -11.03 15.35
CA ASN A 155 -8.11 -11.60 14.40
C ASN A 155 -8.00 -11.01 12.98
N ILE A 156 -7.18 -9.98 12.78
CA ILE A 156 -7.06 -9.30 11.48
C ILE A 156 -5.58 -9.24 11.04
N PRO A 157 -5.17 -10.07 10.06
CA PRO A 157 -3.75 -10.21 9.71
C PRO A 157 -3.13 -8.93 9.16
N SER A 158 -3.90 -8.10 8.44
CA SER A 158 -3.42 -6.82 7.90
C SER A 158 -3.16 -5.79 8.99
N VAL A 159 -4.00 -5.71 10.03
CA VAL A 159 -3.81 -4.82 11.18
C VAL A 159 -2.58 -5.26 11.99
N LEU A 160 -2.44 -6.56 12.26
CA LEU A 160 -1.27 -7.08 12.98
C LEU A 160 0.02 -6.78 12.21
N THR A 161 0.02 -6.99 10.90
CA THR A 161 1.15 -6.69 10.01
C THR A 161 1.49 -5.20 10.05
N LEU A 162 0.49 -4.33 9.87
CA LEU A 162 0.65 -2.88 9.89
C LEU A 162 1.24 -2.39 11.21
N LYS A 163 0.65 -2.78 12.35
CA LYS A 163 1.10 -2.31 13.67
C LYS A 163 2.49 -2.80 14.04
N THR A 164 2.81 -4.03 13.66
CA THR A 164 4.16 -4.59 13.84
C THR A 164 5.19 -3.85 12.99
N TRP A 165 4.84 -3.53 11.74
CA TRP A 165 5.70 -2.76 10.83
C TRP A 165 5.85 -1.29 11.25
N GLU A 166 4.77 -0.58 11.60
CA GLU A 166 4.81 0.83 12.04
C GLU A 166 5.78 1.01 13.22
N ARG A 167 5.75 0.08 14.18
CA ARG A 167 6.66 0.10 15.33
C ARG A 167 8.12 -0.03 14.92
N ALA A 168 8.42 -1.00 14.05
CA ALA A 168 9.78 -1.22 13.57
C ALA A 168 10.28 -0.04 12.72
N TYR A 169 9.43 0.46 11.83
CA TYR A 169 9.70 1.61 10.98
C TYR A 169 9.99 2.87 11.81
N HIS A 170 9.15 3.21 12.79
CA HIS A 170 9.36 4.38 13.63
C HIS A 170 10.63 4.26 14.48
N SER A 171 10.91 3.08 15.02
CA SER A 171 12.17 2.83 15.74
C SER A 171 13.37 3.08 14.83
N ALA A 172 13.37 2.50 13.63
CA ALA A 172 14.46 2.65 12.65
C ALA A 172 14.63 4.10 12.17
N ALA A 173 13.52 4.81 11.92
CA ALA A 173 13.53 6.22 11.54
C ALA A 173 14.10 7.11 12.67
N ASN A 174 13.66 6.91 13.90
CA ASN A 174 14.18 7.66 15.05
C ASN A 174 15.67 7.39 15.26
N GLU A 175 16.09 6.12 15.19
CA GLU A 175 17.50 5.73 15.31
C GLU A 175 18.35 6.38 14.22
N LEU A 176 17.87 6.40 12.97
CA LEU A 176 18.55 7.08 11.86
C LEU A 176 18.80 8.56 12.17
N PHE A 177 17.76 9.29 12.56
CA PHE A 177 17.89 10.72 12.80
C PHE A 177 18.73 11.03 14.04
N ILE A 178 18.65 10.22 15.10
CA ILE A 178 19.54 10.33 16.26
C ILE A 178 21.00 10.09 15.84
N ASP A 179 21.27 9.01 15.12
CA ASP A 179 22.61 8.64 14.68
C ASP A 179 23.25 9.73 13.81
N LEU A 180 22.55 10.18 12.77
CA LEU A 180 23.09 11.21 11.88
C LEU A 180 23.17 12.58 12.56
N HIS A 181 22.21 12.95 13.40
CA HIS A 181 22.28 14.19 14.19
C HIS A 181 23.52 14.20 15.10
N ASN A 182 23.81 13.08 15.77
CA ASN A 182 24.97 12.92 16.63
C ASN A 182 26.30 12.95 15.87
N LYS A 183 26.32 12.53 14.59
CA LYS A 183 27.51 12.71 13.73
C LYS A 183 27.68 14.17 13.33
N THR A 184 26.60 14.81 12.88
CA THR A 184 26.54 16.25 12.63
C THR A 184 25.11 16.69 12.37
N PRO A 185 24.60 17.75 13.01
CA PRO A 185 23.25 18.27 12.72
C PRO A 185 23.12 18.82 11.29
N TYR A 186 24.23 19.09 10.61
CA TYR A 186 24.26 19.60 9.23
C TYR A 186 24.23 18.53 8.16
N TRP A 187 24.13 17.24 8.52
CA TRP A 187 24.15 16.14 7.56
C TRP A 187 23.17 16.32 6.38
N PRO A 188 21.92 16.85 6.54
CA PRO A 188 21.02 16.98 5.41
C PRO A 188 21.56 17.98 4.39
N VAL A 189 22.08 19.12 4.87
CA VAL A 189 22.62 20.20 4.02
C VAL A 189 23.91 19.76 3.34
N MET A 190 24.77 18.99 4.05
CA MET A 190 25.99 18.44 3.46
C MET A 190 25.68 17.50 2.28
N MET A 191 24.69 16.63 2.44
CA MET A 191 24.25 15.74 1.36
C MET A 191 23.58 16.53 0.24
N TRP A 192 22.70 17.47 0.57
CA TRP A 192 22.04 18.35 -0.41
C TRP A 192 23.04 19.14 -1.26
N GLN A 193 24.06 19.72 -0.64
CA GLN A 193 25.14 20.43 -1.34
C GLN A 193 25.92 19.50 -2.26
N THR A 194 26.18 18.26 -1.83
CA THR A 194 26.86 17.26 -2.65
C THR A 194 26.04 16.95 -3.90
N PHE A 195 24.76 16.64 -3.74
CA PHE A 195 23.84 16.38 -4.87
C PHE A 195 23.73 17.57 -5.82
N SER A 196 23.70 18.79 -5.28
CA SER A 196 23.67 20.00 -6.09
C SER A 196 24.97 20.22 -6.87
N THR A 197 26.11 19.80 -6.33
CA THR A 197 27.41 19.91 -7.00
C THR A 197 27.53 18.90 -8.14
N ASP A 198 26.90 17.74 -7.98
CA ASP A 198 26.87 16.66 -8.97
C ASP A 198 25.79 16.84 -10.05
N ASP A 199 25.05 17.96 -10.04
CA ASP A 199 23.94 18.28 -10.96
C ASP A 199 22.87 17.18 -11.01
N VAL A 200 22.56 16.58 -9.85
CA VAL A 200 21.49 15.59 -9.70
C VAL A 200 20.31 16.16 -8.91
N PRO A 201 19.06 15.69 -9.15
CA PRO A 201 17.89 16.18 -8.43
C PRO A 201 17.96 15.90 -6.93
N GLN A 202 18.20 16.96 -6.14
CA GLN A 202 18.59 16.85 -4.73
C GLN A 202 17.48 16.22 -3.87
N GLU A 203 16.22 16.58 -4.12
CA GLU A 203 15.07 16.05 -3.37
C GLU A 203 14.93 14.52 -3.56
N PHE A 204 15.05 14.04 -4.80
CA PHE A 204 14.94 12.61 -5.10
C PHE A 204 16.08 11.81 -4.47
N GLU A 205 17.32 12.30 -4.59
CA GLU A 205 18.48 11.65 -3.97
C GLU A 205 18.40 11.68 -2.44
N MET A 206 17.82 12.74 -1.88
CA MET A 206 17.61 12.82 -0.44
C MET A 206 16.60 11.79 0.05
N ILE A 207 15.46 11.65 -0.63
CA ILE A 207 14.44 10.66 -0.31
C ILE A 207 15.03 9.24 -0.40
N ARG A 208 15.82 8.95 -1.45
CA ARG A 208 16.50 7.66 -1.64
C ARG A 208 17.46 7.33 -0.50
N LEU A 209 18.28 8.31 -0.11
CA LEU A 209 19.23 8.13 0.98
C LEU A 209 18.48 7.81 2.27
N ILE A 210 17.47 8.60 2.62
CA ILE A 210 16.69 8.42 3.85
C ILE A 210 16.01 7.04 3.85
N ASN A 211 15.28 6.71 2.78
CA ASN A 211 14.57 5.43 2.68
C ASN A 211 15.51 4.23 2.81
N ARG A 212 16.63 4.23 2.07
CA ARG A 212 17.64 3.16 2.16
C ARG A 212 18.20 3.02 3.58
N LEU A 213 18.46 4.15 4.24
CA LEU A 213 19.02 4.14 5.59
C LEU A 213 18.00 3.69 6.65
N VAL A 214 16.73 4.04 6.50
CA VAL A 214 15.65 3.52 7.37
C VAL A 214 15.48 2.02 7.13
N GLU A 215 15.33 1.58 5.88
CA GLU A 215 15.16 0.17 5.52
C GLU A 215 16.31 -0.69 6.07
N SER A 216 17.56 -0.23 5.94
CA SER A 216 18.74 -0.94 6.48
C SER A 216 18.77 -1.09 8.01
N ARG A 217 17.94 -0.33 8.73
CA ARG A 217 17.82 -0.36 10.20
C ARG A 217 16.58 -1.13 10.66
N ILE A 218 15.66 -1.47 9.77
CA ILE A 218 14.52 -2.33 10.12
C ILE A 218 15.05 -3.76 10.32
N GLY A 219 15.17 -4.17 11.59
CA GLY A 219 15.52 -5.54 11.95
C GLY A 219 14.32 -6.52 11.87
N PRO A 220 14.53 -7.80 12.23
CA PRO A 220 13.44 -8.77 12.34
C PRO A 220 12.33 -8.25 13.28
N MET A 221 11.13 -8.09 12.74
CA MET A 221 10.03 -7.38 13.44
C MET A 221 9.22 -8.27 14.40
N GLY A 222 9.46 -9.60 14.37
CA GLY A 222 8.71 -10.57 15.17
C GLY A 222 7.26 -10.77 14.71
N LEU A 223 6.96 -10.50 13.43
CA LEU A 223 5.64 -10.77 12.85
C LEU A 223 5.41 -12.28 12.74
N ASP A 224 4.32 -12.76 13.33
CA ASP A 224 3.85 -14.14 13.19
C ASP A 224 2.40 -14.15 12.71
N LEU A 225 2.18 -14.75 11.54
CA LEU A 225 0.86 -14.90 10.92
C LEU A 225 0.37 -16.35 10.93
N SER A 226 1.07 -17.26 11.63
CA SER A 226 0.77 -18.69 11.60
C SER A 226 -0.65 -19.02 12.07
N ALA A 227 -1.19 -18.23 13.02
CA ALA A 227 -2.54 -18.38 13.54
C ALA A 227 -3.64 -18.17 12.47
N PHE A 228 -3.35 -17.45 11.39
CA PHE A 228 -4.32 -17.14 10.33
C PHE A 228 -4.32 -18.19 9.20
N LEU A 229 -3.30 -19.05 9.12
CA LEU A 229 -3.15 -20.03 8.04
C LEU A 229 -4.36 -20.97 7.92
N PRO A 230 -4.94 -21.52 9.01
CA PRO A 230 -6.10 -22.42 8.89
C PRO A 230 -7.33 -21.73 8.29
N GLN A 231 -7.59 -20.48 8.65
CA GLN A 231 -8.72 -19.70 8.10
C GLN A 231 -8.50 -19.39 6.62
N LEU A 232 -7.27 -19.07 6.22
CA LEU A 232 -6.91 -18.86 4.82
C LEU A 232 -7.10 -20.12 3.98
N GLU A 233 -6.70 -21.29 4.51
CA GLU A 233 -6.90 -22.59 3.86
C GLU A 233 -8.38 -22.96 3.73
N GLU A 234 -9.22 -22.61 4.70
CA GLU A 234 -10.67 -22.77 4.59
C GLU A 234 -11.25 -21.85 3.51
N HIS A 235 -10.86 -20.58 3.48
CA HIS A 235 -11.28 -19.62 2.45
C HIS A 235 -10.91 -20.10 1.05
N ALA A 236 -9.67 -20.54 0.86
CA ALA A 236 -9.19 -21.09 -0.41
C ALA A 236 -9.96 -22.34 -0.87
N ARG A 237 -10.41 -23.20 0.07
CA ARG A 237 -11.23 -24.38 -0.25
C ARG A 237 -12.68 -24.04 -0.57
N LYS A 238 -13.23 -22.98 0.02
CA LYS A 238 -14.62 -22.56 -0.18
C LYS A 238 -14.84 -21.97 -1.58
N ASP A 239 -13.91 -21.14 -2.04
CA ASP A 239 -13.93 -20.55 -3.38
C ASP A 239 -12.49 -20.37 -3.91
N GLU A 240 -12.02 -21.38 -4.65
CA GLU A 240 -10.68 -21.34 -5.26
C GLU A 240 -10.56 -20.18 -6.27
N GLY A 241 -11.64 -19.87 -6.98
CA GLY A 241 -11.67 -18.83 -8.00
C GLY A 241 -11.47 -17.44 -7.39
N ASP A 242 -12.24 -17.10 -6.37
CA ASP A 242 -12.08 -15.84 -5.65
C ASP A 242 -10.74 -15.76 -4.91
N TYR A 243 -10.28 -16.85 -4.29
CA TYR A 243 -8.96 -16.90 -3.66
C TYR A 243 -7.84 -16.57 -4.66
N ARG A 244 -7.86 -17.19 -5.85
CA ARG A 244 -6.89 -16.89 -6.91
C ARG A 244 -6.98 -15.44 -7.37
N GLN A 245 -8.18 -14.89 -7.50
CA GLN A 245 -8.35 -13.50 -7.90
C GLN A 245 -7.86 -12.52 -6.82
N SER A 246 -8.06 -12.84 -5.54
CA SER A 246 -7.47 -12.13 -4.42
C SER A 246 -5.95 -12.15 -4.47
N MET A 247 -5.35 -13.32 -4.75
CA MET A 247 -3.91 -13.44 -4.94
C MET A 247 -3.43 -12.55 -6.08
N TYR A 248 -4.08 -12.56 -7.25
CA TYR A 248 -3.69 -11.68 -8.36
C TYR A 248 -3.72 -10.19 -7.99
N ARG A 249 -4.69 -9.74 -7.19
CA ARG A 249 -4.77 -8.35 -6.71
C ARG A 249 -3.63 -7.98 -5.77
N VAL A 250 -3.31 -8.84 -4.80
CA VAL A 250 -2.18 -8.64 -3.87
C VAL A 250 -0.86 -8.64 -4.63
N LEU A 251 -0.70 -9.61 -5.52
CA LEU A 251 0.46 -9.77 -6.38
C LEU A 251 0.69 -8.55 -7.28
N GLU A 252 -0.37 -8.00 -7.88
CA GLU A 252 -0.28 -6.76 -8.64
C GLU A 252 0.18 -5.59 -7.76
N GLY A 253 -0.41 -5.42 -6.57
CA GLY A 253 -0.07 -4.36 -5.64
C GLY A 253 1.38 -4.39 -5.15
N GLU A 254 2.00 -5.57 -5.09
CA GLU A 254 3.41 -5.75 -4.74
C GLU A 254 4.35 -5.20 -5.83
N ARG A 255 3.97 -5.34 -7.10
CA ARG A 255 4.90 -5.15 -8.23
C ARG A 255 4.51 -4.08 -9.22
N PHE A 256 3.30 -3.53 -9.14
CA PHE A 256 2.81 -2.56 -10.09
C PHE A 256 2.05 -1.42 -9.41
N LEU A 257 2.59 -0.20 -9.54
CA LEU A 257 1.96 1.01 -9.04
C LEU A 257 1.09 1.62 -10.14
N ARG A 258 -0.22 1.67 -9.94
CA ARG A 258 -1.17 2.21 -10.93
C ARG A 258 -0.97 3.71 -11.17
N ASN A 259 -1.34 4.18 -12.36
CA ASN A 259 -1.11 5.57 -12.79
C ASN A 259 -1.72 6.61 -11.86
N GLU A 260 -2.84 6.32 -11.20
CA GLU A 260 -3.51 7.26 -10.28
C GLU A 260 -2.68 7.55 -9.03
N ARG A 261 -1.62 6.79 -8.78
CA ARG A 261 -0.65 6.99 -7.68
C ARG A 261 0.67 7.60 -8.15
N LEU A 262 0.85 7.81 -9.45
CA LEU A 262 2.07 8.38 -10.02
C LEU A 262 1.92 9.88 -10.21
N THR A 263 2.97 10.64 -9.93
CA THR A 263 3.00 12.07 -10.22
C THR A 263 2.92 12.31 -11.73
N ASP A 264 2.04 13.23 -12.12
CA ASP A 264 1.88 13.63 -13.52
C ASP A 264 3.17 14.23 -14.08
N LYS A 265 3.49 13.90 -15.33
CA LYS A 265 4.68 14.36 -16.07
C LYS A 265 6.05 13.99 -15.47
N ILE A 266 6.08 13.25 -14.37
CA ILE A 266 7.31 12.67 -13.83
C ILE A 266 7.43 11.22 -14.29
N PHE A 267 8.37 10.97 -15.19
CA PHE A 267 8.63 9.64 -15.73
C PHE A 267 9.77 8.96 -14.99
N ALA A 268 9.74 7.63 -14.95
CA ALA A 268 10.83 6.83 -14.40
C ALA A 268 10.94 5.49 -15.14
N PRO A 269 12.08 4.78 -15.01
CA PRO A 269 12.12 3.37 -15.38
C PRO A 269 11.00 2.58 -14.69
N GLY A 270 10.47 1.61 -15.43
CA GLY A 270 9.30 0.82 -15.04
C GLY A 270 7.98 1.39 -15.52
N ASP A 271 7.89 2.67 -15.92
CA ASP A 271 6.64 3.22 -16.46
C ASP A 271 6.15 2.39 -17.65
N VAL A 272 4.88 1.98 -17.60
CA VAL A 272 4.23 1.15 -18.61
C VAL A 272 3.19 1.95 -19.36
N PHE A 273 3.28 1.89 -20.68
CA PHE A 273 2.42 2.61 -21.61
C PHE A 273 1.56 1.65 -22.42
N CYS A 274 0.27 1.95 -22.52
CA CYS A 274 -0.70 1.24 -23.33
C CYS A 274 -0.97 2.03 -24.61
N PHE A 275 -0.62 1.44 -25.75
CA PHE A 275 -0.93 1.96 -27.08
C PHE A 275 -2.15 1.21 -27.62
N PRO A 276 -3.35 1.84 -27.64
CA PRO A 276 -4.52 1.23 -28.24
C PRO A 276 -4.30 1.03 -29.74
N ARG A 277 -4.83 -0.07 -30.30
CA ARG A 277 -4.83 -0.31 -31.76
C ARG A 277 -6.24 -0.58 -32.26
N ALA A 278 -6.38 -0.46 -33.58
CA ALA A 278 -7.60 -0.84 -34.28
C ALA A 278 -7.97 -2.31 -33.97
N GLY A 279 -9.26 -2.57 -33.76
CA GLY A 279 -9.77 -3.89 -33.38
C GLY A 279 -9.70 -4.21 -31.88
N GLY A 280 -9.48 -3.21 -31.01
CA GLY A 280 -9.53 -3.37 -29.55
C GLY A 280 -8.29 -4.03 -28.93
N VAL A 281 -7.25 -4.30 -29.73
CA VAL A 281 -6.01 -4.90 -29.24
C VAL A 281 -5.04 -3.80 -28.80
N SER A 282 -4.59 -3.85 -27.56
CA SER A 282 -3.58 -2.91 -27.05
C SER A 282 -2.16 -3.46 -27.19
N SER A 283 -1.17 -2.58 -27.26
CA SER A 283 0.24 -2.93 -27.13
C SER A 283 0.88 -2.22 -25.97
N TYR A 284 1.65 -2.97 -25.19
CA TYR A 284 2.27 -2.47 -23.97
C TYR A 284 3.76 -2.26 -24.17
N TYR A 285 4.28 -1.21 -23.57
CA TYR A 285 5.71 -0.90 -23.59
C TYR A 285 6.17 -0.46 -22.20
N ILE A 286 7.35 -0.90 -21.79
CA ILE A 286 7.96 -0.59 -20.49
C ILE A 286 9.17 0.29 -20.72
N ASN A 287 9.22 1.44 -20.05
CA ASN A 287 10.39 2.30 -20.01
C ASN A 287 11.51 1.65 -19.19
N ILE A 288 12.70 1.56 -19.75
CA ILE A 288 13.91 1.07 -19.06
C ILE A 288 14.99 2.14 -18.96
N ARG A 289 14.71 3.38 -19.40
CA ARG A 289 15.66 4.49 -19.36
C ARG A 289 16.13 4.72 -17.94
N ALA A 290 17.43 5.03 -17.77
CA ALA A 290 17.99 5.35 -16.48
C ALA A 290 17.21 6.50 -15.83
N GLU A 291 17.03 6.42 -14.52
CA GLU A 291 16.16 7.33 -13.80
C GLU A 291 16.68 8.77 -13.81
N CYS A 292 17.99 8.97 -13.65
CA CYS A 292 18.65 10.28 -13.78
C CYS A 292 18.29 11.00 -15.08
N ASP A 293 18.08 10.25 -16.16
CA ASP A 293 17.73 10.79 -17.47
C ASP A 293 16.23 11.07 -17.65
N CYS A 294 15.39 10.55 -16.76
CA CYS A 294 13.94 10.71 -16.80
C CYS A 294 13.47 11.92 -15.97
N LEU A 295 14.19 12.27 -14.90
CA LEU A 295 13.78 13.28 -13.91
C LEU A 295 13.65 14.70 -14.49
N HIS A 296 14.29 15.00 -15.62
CA HIS A 296 14.22 16.30 -16.28
C HIS A 296 12.90 16.56 -17.05
N GLY A 297 11.99 15.59 -17.12
CA GLY A 297 10.54 15.80 -17.29
C GLY A 297 10.02 16.66 -18.46
N SER A 298 10.82 16.89 -19.50
CA SER A 298 10.42 17.71 -20.66
C SER A 298 9.67 16.91 -21.74
N ASP A 299 8.89 17.59 -22.56
CA ASP A 299 8.23 17.01 -23.76
C ASP A 299 9.22 16.35 -24.73
N ASP A 300 10.47 16.81 -24.72
CA ASP A 300 11.57 16.29 -25.55
C ASP A 300 12.37 15.17 -24.88
N THR A 301 12.08 14.84 -23.62
CA THR A 301 12.68 13.69 -22.93
C THR A 301 12.38 12.41 -23.71
N GLU A 302 13.42 11.67 -24.07
CA GLU A 302 13.28 10.38 -24.76
C GLU A 302 13.03 9.27 -23.74
N LEU A 303 12.13 8.34 -23.99
CA LEU A 303 11.95 7.14 -23.17
C LEU A 303 12.40 5.92 -23.97
N TYR A 304 12.98 4.95 -23.27
CA TYR A 304 13.60 3.76 -23.85
C TYR A 304 12.65 2.61 -23.60
N LEU A 305 11.86 2.28 -24.60
CA LEU A 305 10.67 1.45 -24.49
C LEU A 305 10.93 0.03 -25.02
N LEU A 306 10.82 -0.96 -24.13
CA LEU A 306 10.78 -2.38 -24.51
C LEU A 306 9.34 -2.85 -24.63
N ARG A 307 9.06 -3.68 -25.64
CA ARG A 307 7.71 -4.20 -25.87
C ARG A 307 7.34 -5.28 -24.84
N ALA A 308 6.21 -5.11 -24.16
CA ALA A 308 5.60 -6.14 -23.33
C ALA A 308 4.45 -6.83 -24.08
N LYS A 309 4.45 -8.16 -24.08
CA LYS A 309 3.41 -9.00 -24.69
C LYS A 309 2.78 -9.87 -23.64
N GLU A 310 1.46 -9.94 -23.62
CA GLU A 310 0.74 -10.87 -22.75
C GLU A 310 1.14 -12.32 -23.05
N VAL A 311 1.27 -13.13 -22.00
CA VAL A 311 1.59 -14.56 -22.06
C VAL A 311 0.32 -15.33 -21.72
N PRO A 312 -0.33 -15.97 -22.71
CA PRO A 312 -1.50 -16.80 -22.44
C PRO A 312 -1.10 -18.06 -21.65
N ASP A 313 -2.02 -18.53 -20.81
CA ASP A 313 -1.84 -19.75 -20.02
C ASP A 313 -0.52 -19.79 -19.23
N ALA A 314 -0.11 -18.64 -18.69
CA ALA A 314 1.19 -18.49 -18.01
C ALA A 314 1.38 -19.50 -16.88
N GLU A 315 0.31 -19.86 -16.18
CA GLU A 315 0.28 -20.85 -15.09
C GLU A 315 0.84 -22.22 -15.51
N LYS A 316 0.62 -22.62 -16.78
CA LYS A 316 1.09 -23.90 -17.31
C LYS A 316 2.61 -23.92 -17.55
N GLN A 317 3.25 -22.75 -17.54
CA GLN A 317 4.67 -22.56 -17.82
C GLN A 317 5.49 -22.35 -16.55
N ILE A 318 4.86 -22.34 -15.37
CA ILE A 318 5.53 -22.19 -14.08
C ILE A 318 6.14 -23.52 -13.66
N ASN A 319 7.43 -23.51 -13.39
CA ASN A 319 8.13 -24.59 -12.72
C ASN A 319 7.63 -24.69 -11.27
N ARG A 320 7.06 -25.84 -10.90
CA ARG A 320 6.48 -26.03 -9.56
C ARG A 320 7.50 -26.09 -8.42
N GLU A 321 8.74 -26.43 -8.71
CA GLU A 321 9.80 -26.53 -7.71
C GLU A 321 10.41 -25.16 -7.40
N PHE A 322 10.68 -24.36 -8.44
CA PHE A 322 11.42 -23.11 -8.31
C PHE A 322 10.56 -21.85 -8.46
N GLY A 323 9.29 -21.97 -8.86
CA GLY A 323 8.39 -20.84 -9.11
C GLY A 323 8.75 -19.95 -10.30
N ASN A 324 9.79 -20.32 -11.07
CA ASN A 324 10.22 -19.59 -12.27
C ASN A 324 9.55 -20.14 -13.54
N PHE A 325 9.67 -19.42 -14.66
CA PHE A 325 9.12 -19.86 -15.95
C PHE A 325 10.08 -20.82 -16.65
N THR A 326 9.60 -22.00 -17.06
CA THR A 326 10.42 -23.03 -17.73
C THR A 326 10.87 -22.62 -19.12
N ASN A 327 10.07 -21.82 -19.82
CA ASN A 327 10.28 -21.46 -21.22
C ASN A 327 10.73 -20.01 -21.42
N GLU A 328 11.15 -19.33 -20.35
CA GLU A 328 11.61 -17.95 -20.44
C GLU A 328 12.97 -17.87 -21.16
N LYS A 329 12.98 -17.25 -22.33
CA LYS A 329 14.18 -17.18 -23.18
C LYS A 329 15.14 -16.09 -22.73
N ASP A 330 16.40 -16.22 -23.11
CA ASP A 330 17.44 -15.23 -22.83
C ASP A 330 17.18 -13.82 -23.45
N ASN A 331 16.21 -13.69 -24.35
CA ASN A 331 15.85 -12.43 -25.03
C ASN A 331 14.54 -11.83 -24.52
N GLU A 332 14.09 -12.27 -23.35
CA GLU A 332 12.91 -11.76 -22.68
C GLU A 332 13.04 -11.79 -21.16
N ALA A 333 12.11 -11.11 -20.49
CA ALA A 333 11.80 -11.30 -19.08
C ALA A 333 10.27 -11.42 -18.90
N ILE A 334 9.81 -12.46 -18.24
CA ILE A 334 8.41 -12.69 -17.89
C ILE A 334 8.13 -12.15 -16.49
N ILE A 335 7.09 -11.33 -16.38
CA ILE A 335 6.54 -10.77 -15.15
C ILE A 335 5.15 -11.35 -14.94
N TYR A 336 5.03 -12.29 -14.00
CA TYR A 336 3.77 -12.95 -13.66
C TYR A 336 2.80 -11.99 -12.98
N ALA A 337 1.52 -12.06 -13.35
CA ALA A 337 0.45 -11.28 -12.73
C ALA A 337 0.84 -9.80 -12.54
N MET A 338 1.30 -9.17 -13.61
CA MET A 338 1.80 -7.80 -13.58
C MET A 338 0.67 -6.79 -13.46
N PHE A 339 -0.43 -7.00 -14.18
CA PHE A 339 -1.53 -6.04 -14.30
C PHE A 339 -2.82 -6.75 -14.68
N GLY A 340 -3.87 -6.55 -13.88
CA GLY A 340 -5.18 -7.19 -14.08
C GLY A 340 -5.13 -8.72 -14.00
N GLY A 341 -4.18 -9.29 -13.27
CA GLY A 341 -3.88 -10.72 -13.24
C GLY A 341 -3.15 -11.26 -14.48
N ALA A 342 -3.01 -10.46 -15.54
CA ALA A 342 -2.32 -10.86 -16.76
C ALA A 342 -0.79 -10.91 -16.57
N THR A 343 -0.15 -11.85 -17.27
CA THR A 343 1.30 -12.06 -17.27
C THR A 343 1.91 -11.49 -18.53
N PHE A 344 3.06 -10.82 -18.40
CA PHE A 344 3.70 -10.15 -19.52
C PHE A 344 5.12 -10.61 -19.74
N SER A 345 5.47 -10.87 -20.99
CA SER A 345 6.82 -11.08 -21.47
C SER A 345 7.35 -9.78 -22.10
N VAL A 346 8.36 -9.19 -21.46
CA VAL A 346 9.13 -8.05 -21.94
C VAL A 346 10.16 -8.55 -22.94
N LYS A 347 10.05 -8.15 -24.20
CA LYS A 347 10.92 -8.60 -25.30
C LYS A 347 12.10 -7.65 -25.46
N PHE A 348 13.31 -8.19 -25.53
CA PHE A 348 14.55 -7.41 -25.59
C PHE A 348 15.03 -7.07 -27.01
N LYS A 349 14.49 -7.75 -28.03
CA LYS A 349 14.92 -7.57 -29.43
C LYS A 349 14.64 -6.18 -29.99
N GLU A 350 13.56 -5.55 -29.56
CA GLU A 350 13.08 -4.28 -30.11
C GLU A 350 13.06 -3.22 -29.02
N LEU A 351 14.03 -2.31 -29.07
CA LEU A 351 14.02 -1.08 -28.28
C LEU A 351 13.45 0.05 -29.13
N LYS A 352 12.45 0.76 -28.62
CA LYS A 352 11.96 2.01 -29.23
C LYS A 352 12.40 3.19 -28.39
N ILE A 353 12.95 4.20 -29.04
CA ILE A 353 13.25 5.48 -28.42
C ILE A 353 12.19 6.46 -28.87
N MET A 354 11.43 7.03 -27.93
CA MET A 354 10.31 7.93 -28.24
C MET A 354 10.31 9.11 -27.28
N LYS A 355 10.10 10.32 -27.82
CA LYS A 355 9.89 11.52 -27.00
C LYS A 355 8.56 11.43 -26.24
N VAL A 356 8.51 11.95 -25.01
CA VAL A 356 7.30 12.02 -24.18
C VAL A 356 6.11 12.56 -24.98
N LYS A 357 6.27 13.69 -25.69
CA LYS A 357 5.19 14.29 -26.49
C LYS A 357 4.61 13.36 -27.55
N ASN A 358 5.42 12.46 -28.12
CA ASN A 358 4.97 11.50 -29.12
C ASN A 358 4.26 10.30 -28.47
N ILE A 359 4.61 9.97 -27.23
CA ILE A 359 3.95 8.91 -26.46
C ILE A 359 2.56 9.39 -26.05
N GLU A 360 2.45 10.60 -25.49
CA GLU A 360 1.18 11.16 -25.03
C GLU A 360 0.14 11.35 -26.15
N GLN A 361 0.58 11.50 -27.40
CA GLN A 361 -0.31 11.57 -28.57
C GLN A 361 -0.97 10.22 -28.94
N GLY A 362 -0.40 9.09 -28.51
CA GLY A 362 -0.80 7.77 -29.00
C GLY A 362 -0.89 6.67 -27.94
N ALA A 363 -0.63 6.99 -26.67
CA ALA A 363 -0.64 6.05 -25.56
C ALA A 363 -1.01 6.72 -24.24
N SER A 364 -1.48 5.91 -23.31
CA SER A 364 -1.66 6.28 -21.91
C SER A 364 -0.65 5.56 -21.02
N ARG A 365 -0.12 6.26 -20.02
CA ARG A 365 0.62 5.63 -18.91
C ARG A 365 -0.40 4.91 -18.03
N ILE A 366 -0.22 3.61 -17.84
CA ILE A 366 -1.13 2.77 -17.03
C ILE A 366 -0.60 2.48 -15.63
N GLY A 367 0.70 2.71 -15.41
CA GLY A 367 1.36 2.56 -14.12
C GLY A 367 2.86 2.33 -14.26
N ARG A 368 3.48 1.82 -13.21
CA ARG A 368 4.92 1.59 -13.09
C ARG A 368 5.21 0.23 -12.50
N LEU A 369 6.02 -0.56 -13.19
CA LEU A 369 6.61 -1.77 -12.65
C LEU A 369 7.64 -1.41 -11.58
N LEU A 370 7.53 -2.00 -10.40
CA LEU A 370 8.39 -1.72 -9.25
C LEU A 370 9.57 -2.70 -9.17
N PRO A 371 10.68 -2.31 -8.50
CA PRO A 371 11.69 -3.26 -8.04
C PRO A 371 11.07 -4.35 -7.14
N PRO A 372 11.60 -5.59 -7.15
CA PRO A 372 12.77 -6.04 -7.90
C PRO A 372 12.49 -6.42 -9.36
N PHE A 373 11.22 -6.43 -9.78
CA PHE A 373 10.80 -6.87 -11.12
C PHE A 373 11.34 -5.97 -12.23
N LEU A 374 11.29 -4.65 -12.02
CA LEU A 374 11.94 -3.68 -12.91
C LEU A 374 13.45 -3.92 -12.99
N THR A 375 14.12 -4.06 -11.84
CA THR A 375 15.56 -4.29 -11.76
C THR A 375 15.95 -5.54 -12.56
N ARG A 376 15.15 -6.62 -12.45
CA ARG A 376 15.33 -7.85 -13.21
C ARG A 376 15.22 -7.61 -14.72
N VAL A 377 14.24 -6.83 -15.19
CA VAL A 377 14.10 -6.47 -16.60
C VAL A 377 15.34 -5.73 -17.10
N GLN A 378 15.79 -4.70 -16.37
CA GLN A 378 16.97 -3.91 -16.75
C GLN A 378 18.25 -4.75 -16.78
N GLN A 379 18.49 -5.58 -15.77
CA GLN A 379 19.66 -6.45 -15.69
C GLN A 379 19.68 -7.49 -16.83
N ARG A 380 18.55 -8.15 -17.09
CA ARG A 380 18.47 -9.13 -18.18
C ARG A 380 18.61 -8.48 -19.56
N TYR A 381 18.07 -7.28 -19.73
CA TYR A 381 18.26 -6.52 -20.96
C TYR A 381 19.72 -6.11 -21.17
N ALA A 382 20.41 -5.64 -20.12
CA ALA A 382 21.84 -5.32 -20.19
C ALA A 382 22.67 -6.54 -20.60
N ALA A 383 22.40 -7.71 -19.98
CA ALA A 383 23.04 -8.97 -20.35
C ALA A 383 22.73 -9.39 -21.80
N TYR A 384 21.50 -9.15 -22.27
CA TYR A 384 21.10 -9.42 -23.66
C TYR A 384 21.90 -8.62 -24.68
N ILE A 385 22.14 -7.32 -24.42
CA ILE A 385 22.91 -6.45 -25.31
C ILE A 385 24.38 -6.88 -25.42
N GLN A 386 24.96 -7.38 -24.32
CA GLN A 386 26.38 -7.75 -24.25
C GLN A 386 26.74 -9.07 -24.93
N ARG A 387 25.77 -9.79 -25.52
CA ARG A 387 26.00 -11.14 -26.05
C ARG A 387 27.21 -11.20 -27.00
N PRO A 388 28.19 -12.09 -26.73
CA PRO A 388 29.34 -12.24 -27.60
C PRO A 388 28.90 -12.83 -28.95
N GLY A 389 29.43 -12.25 -30.03
CA GLY A 389 29.27 -12.81 -31.37
C GLY A 389 30.03 -14.13 -31.46
N LEU A 390 29.32 -15.23 -31.64
CA LEU A 390 29.91 -16.54 -31.90
C LEU A 390 29.94 -16.80 -33.42
N PRO A 391 30.97 -17.50 -33.95
CA PRO A 391 30.98 -17.91 -35.35
C PRO A 391 29.78 -18.82 -35.64
N ARG A 392 29.22 -18.68 -36.84
CA ARG A 392 28.11 -19.52 -37.28
C ARG A 392 28.57 -20.98 -37.34
N ILE A 393 27.75 -21.90 -36.82
CA ILE A 393 27.98 -23.34 -36.96
C ILE A 393 27.95 -23.68 -38.47
N PRO A 394 28.96 -24.38 -39.03
CA PRO A 394 29.00 -24.74 -40.44
C PRO A 394 27.72 -25.44 -40.89
N ALA A 395 27.21 -25.06 -42.07
CA ALA A 395 25.96 -25.61 -42.62
C ALA A 395 25.98 -27.14 -42.77
N ALA A 396 27.16 -27.73 -43.01
CA ALA A 396 27.35 -29.19 -43.06
C ALA A 396 26.99 -29.93 -41.75
N MET A 397 26.84 -29.21 -40.64
CA MET A 397 26.44 -29.74 -39.34
C MET A 397 24.98 -29.45 -38.99
N HIS A 398 24.22 -28.79 -39.88
CA HIS A 398 22.80 -28.55 -39.66
C HIS A 398 22.06 -29.83 -40.06
N VAL A 399 21.40 -30.47 -39.10
CA VAL A 399 20.49 -31.58 -39.41
C VAL A 399 19.25 -30.95 -40.05
N GLU A 400 18.91 -31.36 -41.27
CA GLU A 400 17.63 -30.98 -41.87
C GLU A 400 16.52 -31.51 -40.96
N GLU A 401 15.75 -30.63 -40.33
CA GLU A 401 14.52 -31.03 -39.64
C GLU A 401 13.58 -31.61 -40.69
N GLU A 402 13.33 -32.92 -40.61
CA GLU A 402 12.21 -33.55 -41.32
C GLU A 402 10.95 -32.79 -40.92
N ALA A 403 10.30 -32.17 -41.92
CA ALA A 403 9.04 -31.47 -41.74
C ALA A 403 7.98 -32.46 -41.21
N ALA A 404 7.63 -32.32 -39.93
CA ALA A 404 6.50 -33.00 -39.30
C ALA A 404 5.26 -32.12 -39.29
#